data_AF-A0A1Z8V3C5-F1
#
_entry.id   AF-A0A1Z8V3C5-F1
#
_cell.length_a   1.000
_cell.length_b   1.000
_cell.length_c   1.000
_cell.angle_alpha   90.00
_cell.angle_beta   90.00
_cell.angle_gamma   90.00
#
_symmetry.space_group_name_H-M   'P 1'
#
loop_
_entity.id
_entity.type
_entity.pdbx_description
1 polymer ?
#
loop_
_entity_poly.entity_id
_entity_poly.type
_entity_poly.pdbx_seq_one_letter_code
_entity_poly.pdbx_strand_id
1 'polypeptide(L)'
;MRENIIALGVIAILISGAYFLAPIIYDMIGFEDPDEIVSVSVELENRCPFDDKVFVVKVVNSVRSFNFNNGKATFRVPRKTMLKLAVSREFPDFEYSDIPQKISDDMPMKMIADCTTSPRLQSTMDALKQQFQN
;
A
#
# COMPACT_ATOMS: atom_id res chain seq x y z
N MET A 1 41.51 -20.64 33.32
CA MET A 1 41.70 -19.20 33.02
C MET A 1 41.92 -18.92 31.53
N ARG A 2 42.86 -19.58 30.84
CA ARG A 2 43.16 -19.34 29.41
C ARG A 2 41.99 -19.62 28.46
N GLU A 3 41.24 -20.70 28.69
CA GLU A 3 40.06 -21.06 27.87
C GLU A 3 38.94 -20.02 27.96
N ASN A 4 38.68 -19.49 29.16
CA ASN A 4 37.66 -18.46 29.36
C ASN A 4 38.02 -17.14 28.67
N ILE A 5 39.30 -16.79 28.59
CA ILE A 5 39.78 -15.59 27.89
C ILE A 5 39.59 -15.74 26.37
N ILE A 6 39.90 -16.92 25.82
CA ILE A 6 39.68 -17.22 24.40
C ILE A 6 38.19 -17.18 24.08
N ALA A 7 37.35 -17.79 24.92
CA ALA A 7 35.90 -17.80 24.75
C ALA A 7 35.31 -16.36 24.76
N LEU A 8 35.75 -15.51 25.69
CA LEU A 8 35.31 -14.11 25.75
C LEU A 8 35.77 -13.30 24.53
N GLY A 9 36.98 -13.54 24.03
CA GLY A 9 37.48 -12.91 22.81
C GLY A 9 36.64 -13.26 21.58
N VAL A 10 36.28 -14.54 21.42
CA VAL A 10 35.42 -15.00 20.32
C VAL A 10 34.03 -14.38 20.41
N ILE A 11 33.45 -14.32 21.61
CA ILE A 11 32.13 -13.69 21.82
C ILE A 11 32.18 -12.20 21.48
N ALA A 12 33.23 -11.48 21.89
CA ALA A 12 33.38 -10.06 21.58
C ALA A 12 33.50 -9.81 20.06
N ILE A 13 34.19 -10.70 19.33
CA ILE A 13 34.32 -10.62 17.86
C ILE A 13 32.98 -10.91 17.17
N LEU A 14 32.21 -11.88 17.65
CA LEU A 14 30.89 -12.18 17.09
C LEU A 14 29.90 -11.02 17.32
N ILE A 15 29.90 -10.42 18.51
CA ILE A 15 29.04 -9.27 18.83
C ILE A 15 29.44 -8.06 18.00
N SER A 16 30.74 -7.76 17.87
CA SER A 16 31.22 -6.62 17.08
C SER A 16 30.94 -6.81 15.58
N GLY A 17 31.12 -8.03 15.07
CA GLY A 17 30.75 -8.39 13.70
C GLY A 17 29.26 -8.23 13.43
N ALA A 18 28.40 -8.69 14.35
CA ALA A 18 26.95 -8.51 14.24
C ALA A 18 26.55 -7.02 14.27
N TYR A 19 27.15 -6.21 15.15
CA TYR A 19 26.90 -4.77 15.20
C TYR A 19 27.31 -4.05 13.91
N PHE A 20 28.44 -4.46 13.31
CA PHE A 20 28.92 -3.88 12.07
C PHE A 20 28.07 -4.27 10.86
N LEU A 21 27.57 -5.51 10.83
CA LEU A 21 26.73 -6.03 9.73
C LEU A 21 25.25 -5.67 9.86
N ALA A 22 24.75 -5.35 11.07
CA ALA A 22 23.37 -4.98 11.32
C ALA A 22 22.81 -3.91 10.36
N PRO A 23 23.44 -2.74 10.16
CA PRO A 23 22.87 -1.71 9.27
C PRO A 23 22.72 -2.19 7.82
N ILE A 24 23.68 -2.99 7.32
CA ILE A 24 23.64 -3.56 5.96
C ILE A 24 22.45 -4.52 5.81
N ILE A 25 22.21 -5.32 6.86
CA ILE A 25 21.12 -6.29 6.90
C ILE A 25 19.77 -5.56 7.03
N TYR A 26 19.66 -4.49 7.82
CA TYR A 26 18.43 -3.71 7.95
C TYR A 26 18.00 -3.07 6.62
N ASP A 27 18.94 -2.46 5.88
CA ASP A 27 18.65 -1.87 4.56
C ASP A 27 18.26 -2.96 3.53
N MET A 28 18.91 -4.14 3.58
CA MET A 28 18.62 -5.22 2.64
C MET A 28 17.30 -5.94 2.94
N ILE A 29 16.90 -6.07 4.21
CA ILE A 29 15.63 -6.71 4.58
C ILE A 29 14.43 -5.77 4.37
N GLY A 30 14.65 -4.46 4.22
CA GLY A 30 13.59 -3.52 3.89
C GLY A 30 12.51 -3.47 4.97
N PHE A 31 12.92 -3.30 6.24
CA PHE A 31 11.97 -3.03 7.31
C PHE A 31 11.38 -1.63 7.12
N GLU A 32 10.34 -1.54 6.31
CA GLU A 32 9.66 -0.28 6.05
C GLU A 32 8.82 0.10 7.27
N ASP A 33 9.05 1.32 7.77
CA ASP A 33 8.34 1.83 8.93
C ASP A 33 6.85 2.03 8.55
N PRO A 34 5.90 1.31 9.18
CA PRO A 34 4.49 1.39 8.83
C PRO A 34 3.89 2.77 9.11
N ASP A 35 4.51 3.56 9.99
CA ASP A 35 4.08 4.91 10.38
C ASP A 35 4.80 6.02 9.60
N GLU A 36 5.75 5.66 8.73
CA GLU A 36 6.39 6.60 7.82
C GLU A 36 5.36 7.32 6.94
N ILE A 37 5.45 8.65 6.90
CA ILE A 37 4.58 9.47 6.05
C ILE A 37 5.13 9.49 4.63
N VAL A 38 4.43 8.83 3.72
CA VAL A 38 4.79 8.78 2.30
C VAL A 38 3.95 9.73 1.45
N SER A 39 4.53 10.24 0.37
CA SER A 39 3.82 11.02 -0.65
C SER A 39 3.29 10.09 -1.71
N VAL A 40 1.97 9.89 -1.73
CA VAL A 40 1.28 9.00 -2.66
C VAL A 40 0.75 9.79 -3.83
N SER A 41 0.99 9.29 -5.04
CA SER A 41 0.39 9.78 -6.28
C SER A 41 -0.48 8.69 -6.88
N VAL A 42 -1.77 8.95 -7.01
CA VAL A 42 -2.74 8.02 -7.60
C VAL A 42 -3.22 8.58 -8.93
N GLU A 43 -3.23 7.73 -9.96
CA GLU A 43 -3.80 8.02 -11.28
C GLU A 43 -5.09 7.22 -11.47
N LEU A 44 -6.15 7.92 -11.91
CA LEU A 44 -7.45 7.32 -12.20
C LEU A 44 -7.48 6.83 -13.64
N GLU A 45 -7.79 5.55 -13.82
CA GLU A 45 -8.19 5.00 -15.11
C GLU A 45 -9.71 4.82 -15.12
N ASN A 46 -10.42 5.82 -15.64
CA ASN A 46 -11.86 5.82 -15.66
C ASN A 46 -12.40 5.08 -16.89
N ARG A 47 -13.02 3.91 -16.67
CA ARG A 47 -13.72 3.13 -17.70
C ARG A 47 -15.25 3.23 -17.55
N CYS A 48 -15.72 4.10 -16.67
CA CYS A 48 -17.13 4.38 -16.48
C CYS A 48 -17.60 5.51 -17.42
N PRO A 49 -18.91 5.57 -17.74
CA PRO A 49 -19.48 6.68 -18.52
C PRO A 49 -19.62 7.99 -17.72
N PHE A 50 -19.14 8.01 -16.47
CA PHE A 50 -19.24 9.15 -15.56
C PHE A 50 -17.97 10.00 -15.60
N ASP A 51 -18.08 11.26 -15.19
CA ASP A 51 -16.95 12.19 -15.10
C ASP A 51 -16.00 11.79 -13.95
N ASP A 52 -14.68 11.98 -14.15
CA ASP A 52 -13.64 11.69 -13.16
C ASP A 52 -13.91 12.35 -11.80
N LYS A 53 -14.57 13.52 -11.79
CA LYS A 53 -14.93 14.25 -10.56
C LYS A 53 -15.89 13.48 -9.65
N VAL A 54 -16.58 12.48 -10.19
CA VAL A 54 -17.45 11.59 -9.42
C VAL A 54 -16.62 10.70 -8.50
N PHE A 55 -15.37 10.40 -8.88
CA PHE A 55 -14.50 9.50 -8.13
C PHE A 55 -13.53 10.26 -7.22
N VAL A 56 -13.21 9.64 -6.09
CA VAL A 56 -12.24 10.14 -5.12
C VAL A 56 -11.44 8.98 -4.54
N VAL A 57 -10.20 9.26 -4.13
CA VAL A 57 -9.43 8.33 -3.31
C VAL A 57 -9.89 8.48 -1.86
N LYS A 58 -10.40 7.41 -1.26
CA LYS A 58 -10.84 7.40 0.14
C LYS A 58 -9.86 6.61 1.01
N VAL A 59 -9.50 7.18 2.16
CA VAL A 59 -8.75 6.47 3.18
C VAL A 59 -9.69 5.55 3.96
N VAL A 60 -9.37 4.26 4.02
CA VAL A 60 -10.16 3.27 4.77
C VAL A 60 -10.15 3.62 6.26
N ASN A 61 -11.29 3.46 6.94
CA ASN A 61 -11.49 3.83 8.35
C ASN A 61 -11.26 5.32 8.66
N SER A 62 -11.25 6.18 7.65
CA SER A 62 -11.13 7.62 7.81
C SER A 62 -12.23 8.36 7.03
N VAL A 63 -12.50 9.57 7.49
CA VAL A 63 -13.39 10.54 6.83
C VAL A 63 -12.65 11.25 5.68
N ARG A 64 -11.32 11.12 5.61
CA ARG A 64 -10.50 11.79 4.59
C ARG A 64 -10.67 11.16 3.21
N SER A 65 -10.87 12.01 2.22
CA SER A 65 -10.87 11.68 0.80
C SER A 65 -10.10 12.73 0.01
N PHE A 66 -9.56 12.34 -1.13
CA PHE A 66 -8.76 13.18 -2.01
C PHE A 66 -9.37 13.14 -3.41
N ASN A 67 -9.65 14.32 -3.95
CA ASN A 67 -10.23 14.46 -5.28
C ASN A 67 -9.14 14.28 -6.34
N PHE A 68 -9.53 13.75 -7.50
CA PHE A 68 -8.67 13.75 -8.68
C PHE A 68 -8.73 15.13 -9.34
N ASN A 69 -7.56 15.69 -9.63
CA ASN A 69 -7.40 16.88 -10.46
C ASN A 69 -6.66 16.44 -11.73
N ASN A 70 -7.29 16.58 -12.89
CA ASN A 70 -6.75 16.10 -14.18
C ASN A 70 -6.34 14.62 -14.14
N GLY A 71 -7.21 13.76 -13.58
CA GLY A 71 -6.97 12.32 -13.46
C GLY A 71 -5.95 11.90 -12.40
N LYS A 72 -5.39 12.85 -11.62
CA LYS A 72 -4.36 12.57 -10.59
C LYS A 72 -4.72 13.11 -9.22
N ALA A 73 -4.43 12.34 -8.18
CA ALA A 73 -4.57 12.73 -6.78
C ALA A 73 -3.23 12.54 -6.06
N THR A 74 -2.67 13.61 -5.49
CA THR A 74 -1.42 13.55 -4.74
C THR A 74 -1.66 13.97 -3.30
N PHE A 75 -1.24 13.15 -2.34
CA PHE A 75 -1.47 13.39 -0.90
C PHE A 75 -0.42 12.68 -0.03
N ARG A 76 -0.37 13.05 1.26
CA ARG A 76 0.55 12.45 2.24
C ARG A 76 -0.22 11.67 3.30
N VAL A 77 0.16 10.41 3.50
CA VAL A 77 -0.47 9.49 4.46
C VAL A 77 0.58 8.50 5.01
N PRO A 78 0.35 7.90 6.20
CA PRO A 78 1.17 6.81 6.69
C PRO A 78 1.21 5.64 5.71
N ARG A 79 2.35 4.97 5.54
CA ARG A 79 2.53 3.89 4.56
C ARG A 79 1.61 2.68 4.81
N LYS A 80 1.26 2.40 6.07
CA LYS A 80 0.25 1.37 6.42
C LYS A 80 -1.18 1.66 5.97
N THR A 81 -1.45 2.85 5.45
CA THR A 81 -2.80 3.30 5.10
C THR A 81 -3.35 2.50 3.94
N MET A 82 -4.58 2.00 4.09
CA MET A 82 -5.34 1.38 3.02
C MET A 82 -6.16 2.44 2.28
N LEU A 83 -6.11 2.41 0.96
CA LEU A 83 -6.80 3.34 0.08
C LEU A 83 -7.84 2.57 -0.73
N LYS A 84 -8.93 3.23 -1.10
CA LYS A 84 -9.89 2.66 -2.07
C LYS A 84 -10.47 3.74 -2.95
N LEU A 85 -10.88 3.35 -4.15
CA LEU A 85 -11.68 4.21 -5.00
C LEU A 85 -13.12 4.24 -4.48
N ALA A 86 -13.70 5.44 -4.41
CA ALA A 86 -15.05 5.68 -3.92
C ALA A 86 -15.70 6.83 -4.70
N VAL A 87 -17.01 7.01 -4.52
CA VAL A 87 -17.73 8.17 -5.03
C VAL A 87 -17.58 9.37 -4.10
N SER A 88 -17.44 10.57 -4.67
CA SER A 88 -17.43 11.85 -3.97
C SER A 88 -18.78 12.08 -3.27
N ARG A 89 -18.75 12.71 -2.10
CA ARG A 89 -19.98 13.05 -1.35
C ARG A 89 -20.87 14.06 -2.08
N GLU A 90 -20.32 14.75 -3.07
CA GLU A 90 -21.07 15.66 -3.95
C GLU A 90 -22.08 14.91 -4.84
N PHE A 91 -21.92 13.60 -5.00
CA PHE A 91 -22.78 12.74 -5.82
C PHE A 91 -23.38 11.60 -4.97
N PRO A 92 -24.27 11.91 -4.00
CA PRO A 92 -24.78 10.93 -3.03
C PRO A 92 -25.64 9.82 -3.65
N ASP A 93 -26.19 10.05 -4.85
CA ASP A 93 -27.05 9.09 -5.56
C ASP A 93 -26.26 7.95 -6.23
N PHE A 94 -24.92 7.98 -6.17
CA PHE A 94 -24.05 6.98 -6.77
C PHE A 94 -23.31 6.18 -5.71
N GLU A 95 -23.48 4.86 -5.74
CA GLU A 95 -22.72 3.94 -4.90
C GLU A 95 -21.65 3.20 -5.73
N TYR A 96 -20.39 3.50 -5.42
CA TYR A 96 -19.24 2.76 -5.94
C TYR A 96 -18.36 2.36 -4.76
N SER A 97 -18.09 1.05 -4.61
CA SER A 97 -17.21 0.54 -3.57
C SER A 97 -16.22 -0.43 -4.17
N ASP A 98 -15.01 0.07 -4.39
CA ASP A 98 -13.88 -0.74 -4.77
C ASP A 98 -13.25 -1.47 -3.56
N ILE A 99 -12.35 -2.40 -3.85
CA ILE A 99 -11.59 -3.16 -2.87
C ILE A 99 -10.51 -2.26 -2.27
N PRO A 100 -10.29 -2.28 -0.94
CA PRO A 100 -9.13 -1.66 -0.31
C PRO A 100 -7.80 -2.18 -0.88
N GLN A 101 -6.93 -1.26 -1.27
CA GLN A 101 -5.59 -1.52 -1.79
C GLN A 101 -4.54 -0.90 -0.87
N LYS A 102 -3.43 -1.61 -0.67
CA LYS A 102 -2.24 -1.07 0.01
C LYS A 102 -1.58 -0.03 -0.89
N ILE A 103 -0.86 0.91 -0.27
CA ILE A 103 -0.01 1.85 -1.01
C ILE A 103 1.07 1.03 -1.73
N SER A 104 1.16 1.21 -3.04
CA SER A 104 2.21 0.63 -3.88
C SER A 104 3.47 1.48 -3.80
N ASP A 105 4.65 0.85 -3.88
CA ASP A 105 5.92 1.56 -4.04
C ASP A 105 6.09 2.08 -5.47
N ASP A 106 5.43 1.44 -6.43
CA ASP A 106 5.36 1.90 -7.81
C ASP A 106 4.38 3.07 -7.93
N MET A 107 4.94 4.27 -8.08
CA MET A 107 4.20 5.52 -8.28
C MET A 107 4.24 5.97 -9.75
N PRO A 108 3.14 6.51 -10.32
CA PRO A 108 1.83 6.66 -9.70
C PRO A 108 1.07 5.33 -9.60
N MET A 109 0.42 5.11 -8.46
CA MET A 109 -0.48 3.98 -8.24
C MET A 109 -1.71 4.15 -9.13
N LYS A 110 -2.08 3.12 -9.90
CA LYS A 110 -3.26 3.17 -10.78
C LYS A 110 -4.49 2.62 -10.07
N MET A 111 -5.58 3.38 -10.07
CA MET A 111 -6.89 2.90 -9.63
C MET A 111 -7.86 2.93 -10.80
N ILE A 112 -8.48 1.79 -11.08
CA ILE A 112 -9.36 1.62 -12.24
C ILE A 112 -10.82 1.73 -11.76
N ALA A 113 -11.57 2.67 -12.35
CA ALA A 113 -13.02 2.71 -12.18
C ALA A 113 -13.66 1.85 -13.27
N ASP A 114 -14.13 0.65 -12.94
CA ASP A 114 -14.87 -0.20 -13.88
C ASP A 114 -16.32 -0.37 -13.40
N CYS A 115 -17.26 0.21 -14.17
CA CYS A 115 -18.68 0.17 -13.89
C CYS A 115 -19.42 -0.94 -14.66
N THR A 116 -18.71 -1.69 -15.52
CA THR A 116 -19.29 -2.78 -16.33
C THR A 116 -19.14 -4.13 -15.63
N THR A 117 -18.11 -4.26 -14.79
CA THR A 117 -17.83 -5.47 -14.02
C THR A 117 -17.80 -5.10 -12.54
N SER A 118 -18.68 -5.67 -11.71
CA SER A 118 -18.66 -5.38 -10.28
C SER A 118 -17.32 -5.80 -9.66
N PRO A 119 -16.57 -4.90 -8.99
CA PRO A 119 -15.28 -5.25 -8.36
C PRO A 119 -15.39 -6.41 -7.37
N ARG A 120 -16.55 -6.54 -6.69
CA ARG A 120 -16.85 -7.66 -5.79
C ARG A 120 -16.99 -9.00 -6.50
N LEU A 121 -17.52 -8.99 -7.72
CA LEU A 121 -17.63 -10.21 -8.52
C LEU A 121 -16.25 -10.65 -8.99
N GLN A 122 -15.41 -9.70 -9.40
CA GLN A 122 -14.05 -9.99 -9.85
C GLN A 122 -13.17 -10.54 -8.72
N SER A 123 -13.22 -9.94 -7.52
CA SER A 123 -12.47 -10.46 -6.36
C SER A 123 -12.90 -11.87 -5.96
N THR A 124 -14.19 -12.19 -6.07
CA THR A 124 -14.71 -13.53 -5.80
C THR A 124 -14.19 -14.52 -6.85
N MET A 125 -14.15 -14.14 -8.13
CA MET A 125 -13.63 -15.00 -9.19
C MET A 125 -12.11 -15.20 -9.12
N ASP A 126 -11.36 -14.16 -8.74
CA ASP A 126 -9.91 -14.27 -8.55
C ASP A 126 -9.57 -15.15 -7.34
N ALA A 127 -10.33 -15.02 -6.24
CA ALA A 127 -10.20 -15.90 -5.07
C ALA A 127 -10.50 -17.37 -5.43
N LEU A 128 -11.52 -17.63 -6.24
CA LEU A 128 -11.83 -18.98 -6.72
C LEU A 128 -10.74 -19.51 -7.66
N LYS A 129 -10.23 -18.70 -8.60
CA LYS A 129 -9.11 -19.10 -9.47
C LYS A 129 -7.87 -19.50 -8.69
N GLN A 130 -7.54 -18.78 -7.61
CA GLN A 130 -6.42 -19.15 -6.73
C GLN A 130 -6.63 -20.52 -6.05
N GLN A 131 -7.87 -20.92 -5.76
CA GLN A 131 -8.16 -22.24 -5.21
C GLN A 131 -8.00 -23.38 -6.24
N PHE A 132 -8.15 -23.10 -7.53
CA PHE A 132 -8.03 -24.10 -8.61
C PHE A 132 -6.65 -24.13 -9.28
N GLN A 133 -5.71 -23.25 -8.89
CA GLN A 133 -4.31 -23.26 -9.34
C GLN A 133 -3.37 -24.07 -8.44
N ASN A 134 -3.93 -24.89 -7.54
CA ASN A 134 -3.20 -25.77 -6.63
C ASN A 134 -3.50 -27.24 -6.92
#